data_AF-A0A3N9V998-F1
#
_entry.id   AF-A0A3N9V998-F1
#
_cell.length_a   1.000
_cell.length_b   1.000
_cell.length_c   1.000
_cell.angle_alpha   90.00
_cell.angle_beta   90.00
_cell.angle_gamma   90.00
#
_symmetry.space_group_name_H-M   'P 1'
#
loop_
_entity.id
_entity.type
_entity.pdbx_description
1 polymer ?
#
loop_
_entity_poly.entity_id
_entity_poly.type
_entity_poly.pdbx_seq_one_letter_code
_entity_poly.pdbx_strand_id
1 'polypeptide(L)'
;MSAFLDWLEKVLTWFFALAFGALLIYGGLRYKSHLDEESDPWMQARKMNTASAYLAFLRQCHSCPQQAAAYKALDELQRVDGLLSRLNQTHLPERASLAHPVFSPDGKLILATGGHTPDLWDAETGKRDSHGGKTCASCRGRSQIDALDFAPDGRRIGAGMPGREGGRMAVWDMTSEVLIAEKEVEGSDVKGVQFSPDGVWLGWRGDGPVGLWNPVNGRFIRSVHPEVTSIAFAKDAKTGRPYFMSAAGKSIMIWEPTSMELIRETQLDSDRPLLGFSRDGKVLAYSDGRVLEIWGTDTLRPIASVRDLVGNITAFCRDTPSGRIVVGTQEGMIYLWDPLKSPVPQAQVAGHEGPIENLACGAEGYVVSVSWDGAKVWKLSKLRAPGSAEERARQRKFSR
;
A
#
# COMPACT_ATOMS: atom_id res chain seq x y z
N MET A 1 50.12 -43.12 -59.03
CA MET A 1 50.25 -42.96 -57.57
C MET A 1 50.16 -41.50 -57.14
N SER A 2 50.88 -40.57 -57.79
CA SER A 2 50.81 -39.12 -57.47
C SER A 2 49.42 -38.49 -57.64
N ALA A 3 48.72 -38.77 -58.74
CA ALA A 3 47.37 -38.22 -58.98
C ALA A 3 46.31 -38.71 -57.97
N PHE A 4 46.48 -39.91 -57.43
CA PHE A 4 45.58 -40.46 -56.41
C PHE A 4 45.83 -39.81 -55.05
N LEU A 5 47.10 -39.58 -54.68
CA LEU A 5 47.46 -38.89 -53.45
C LEU A 5 46.99 -37.42 -53.48
N ASP A 6 47.14 -36.74 -54.61
CA ASP A 6 46.68 -35.35 -54.79
C ASP A 6 45.15 -35.22 -54.76
N TRP A 7 44.43 -36.22 -55.30
CA TRP A 7 42.98 -36.33 -55.16
C TRP A 7 42.56 -36.58 -53.71
N LEU A 8 43.22 -37.52 -53.03
CA LEU A 8 42.94 -37.88 -51.63
C LEU A 8 43.19 -36.69 -50.69
N GLU A 9 44.28 -35.94 -50.91
CA GLU A 9 44.59 -34.73 -50.16
C GLU A 9 43.48 -33.70 -50.32
N LYS A 10 43.07 -33.37 -51.56
CA LYS A 10 41.97 -32.43 -51.83
C LYS A 10 40.65 -32.86 -51.18
N VAL A 11 40.34 -34.16 -51.18
CA VAL A 11 39.14 -34.70 -50.52
C VAL A 11 39.24 -34.55 -49.01
N LEU A 12 40.37 -34.89 -48.40
CA LEU A 12 40.60 -34.74 -46.96
C LEU A 12 40.54 -33.27 -46.54
N THR A 13 41.15 -32.35 -47.28
CA THR A 13 41.10 -30.92 -46.99
C THR A 13 39.67 -30.38 -47.05
N TRP A 14 38.87 -30.86 -48.01
CA TRP A 14 37.44 -30.54 -48.09
C TRP A 14 36.65 -31.06 -46.88
N PHE A 15 36.91 -32.30 -46.45
CA PHE A 15 36.28 -32.88 -45.26
C PHE A 15 36.68 -32.12 -43.98
N PHE A 16 37.94 -31.75 -43.82
CA PHE A 16 38.40 -30.95 -42.69
C PHE A 16 37.78 -29.55 -42.69
N ALA A 17 37.68 -28.90 -43.86
CA ALA A 17 37.02 -27.60 -43.98
C ALA A 17 35.53 -27.66 -43.62
N LEU A 18 34.82 -28.70 -44.06
CA LEU A 18 33.42 -28.94 -43.70
C LEU A 18 33.24 -29.23 -42.21
N ALA A 19 34.08 -30.09 -41.63
CA ALA A 19 34.04 -30.43 -40.21
C ALA A 19 34.35 -29.22 -39.32
N PHE A 20 35.35 -28.41 -39.71
CA PHE A 20 35.69 -27.16 -39.02
C PHE A 20 34.57 -26.12 -39.15
N GLY A 21 33.96 -25.98 -40.32
CA GLY A 21 32.78 -25.15 -40.53
C GLY A 21 31.60 -25.57 -39.65
N ALA A 22 31.33 -26.88 -39.55
CA ALA A 22 30.28 -27.42 -38.68
C ALA A 22 30.56 -27.16 -37.19
N LEU A 23 31.82 -27.28 -36.75
CA LEU A 23 32.23 -26.96 -35.37
C LEU A 23 32.09 -25.47 -35.04
N LEU A 24 32.43 -24.58 -35.96
CA LEU A 24 32.21 -23.13 -35.79
C LEU A 24 30.73 -22.77 -35.72
N ILE A 25 29.89 -23.40 -36.56
CA ILE A 25 28.43 -23.21 -36.52
C ILE A 25 27.87 -23.74 -35.19
N TYR A 26 28.27 -24.94 -34.76
CA TYR A 26 27.84 -25.51 -33.50
C TYR A 26 28.31 -24.68 -32.29
N GLY A 27 29.57 -24.23 -32.30
CA GLY A 27 30.13 -23.34 -31.30
C GLY A 27 29.39 -21.99 -31.26
N GLY A 28 29.08 -21.42 -32.42
CA GLY A 28 28.31 -20.18 -32.54
C GLY A 28 26.87 -20.31 -32.06
N LEU A 29 26.18 -21.42 -32.37
CA LEU A 29 24.83 -21.70 -31.87
C LEU A 29 24.82 -21.87 -30.35
N ARG A 30 25.81 -22.57 -29.79
CA ARG A 30 25.94 -22.78 -28.34
C ARG A 30 26.35 -21.50 -27.59
N TYR A 31 27.19 -20.67 -28.20
CA TYR A 31 27.55 -19.36 -27.66
C TYR A 31 26.35 -18.41 -27.68
N LYS A 32 25.59 -18.39 -28.78
CA LYS A 32 24.35 -17.62 -28.89
C LYS A 32 23.29 -18.09 -27.88
N SER A 33 23.10 -19.40 -27.72
CA SER A 33 22.17 -19.92 -26.70
C SER A 33 22.59 -19.54 -25.28
N HIS A 34 23.89 -19.50 -24.98
CA HIS A 34 24.37 -19.04 -23.66
C HIS A 34 24.15 -17.53 -23.44
N LEU A 35 24.36 -16.70 -24.46
CA LEU A 35 24.09 -15.27 -24.39
C LEU A 35 22.58 -14.98 -24.27
N ASP A 36 21.76 -15.74 -24.99
CA ASP A 36 20.30 -15.65 -24.92
C ASP A 36 19.80 -16.10 -23.52
N GLU A 37 20.46 -17.08 -22.89
CA GLU A 37 20.15 -17.57 -21.54
C GLU A 37 20.65 -16.63 -20.41
N GLU A 38 21.78 -15.94 -20.59
CA GLU A 38 22.25 -14.90 -19.66
C GLU A 38 21.45 -13.59 -19.76
N SER A 39 20.86 -13.30 -20.93
CA SER A 39 20.04 -12.11 -21.15
C SER A 39 18.56 -12.30 -20.86
N ASP A 40 18.07 -13.55 -20.69
CA ASP A 40 16.68 -13.83 -20.34
C ASP A 40 16.35 -13.31 -18.92
N PRO A 41 15.46 -12.29 -18.79
CA PRO A 41 15.06 -11.74 -17.50
C PRO A 41 14.50 -12.79 -16.53
N TRP A 42 13.84 -13.83 -17.05
CA TRP A 42 13.32 -14.92 -16.23
C TRP A 42 14.44 -15.76 -15.61
N MET A 43 15.46 -16.11 -16.40
CA MET A 43 16.60 -16.88 -15.91
C MET A 43 17.41 -16.08 -14.89
N GLN A 44 17.57 -14.78 -15.11
CA GLN A 44 18.17 -13.88 -14.13
C GLN A 44 17.38 -13.85 -12.81
N ALA A 45 16.04 -13.71 -12.88
CA ALA A 45 15.19 -13.70 -11.70
C ALA A 45 15.28 -15.00 -10.89
N ARG A 46 15.26 -16.15 -11.58
CA ARG A 46 15.45 -17.47 -10.94
C ARG A 46 16.82 -17.64 -10.32
N LYS A 47 17.87 -17.15 -10.99
CA LYS A 47 19.26 -17.22 -10.49
C LYS A 47 19.44 -16.38 -9.23
N MET A 48 18.87 -15.17 -9.20
CA MET A 48 18.92 -14.29 -8.03
C MET A 48 18.02 -14.81 -6.90
N ASN A 49 16.85 -15.36 -7.23
CA ASN A 49 15.85 -15.89 -6.32
C ASN A 49 15.51 -14.93 -5.16
N THR A 50 15.33 -13.65 -5.48
CA THR A 50 14.93 -12.60 -4.53
C THR A 50 13.57 -12.02 -4.94
N ALA A 51 12.82 -11.52 -3.95
CA ALA A 51 11.53 -10.88 -4.22
C ALA A 51 11.68 -9.71 -5.21
N SER A 52 12.71 -8.87 -5.04
CA SER A 52 13.03 -7.77 -5.95
C SER A 52 13.29 -8.22 -7.39
N ALA A 53 13.99 -9.35 -7.59
CA ALA A 53 14.28 -9.85 -8.93
C ALA A 53 13.02 -10.39 -9.63
N TYR A 54 12.18 -11.15 -8.91
CA TYR A 54 10.90 -11.62 -9.46
C TYR A 54 9.94 -10.46 -9.72
N LEU A 55 9.89 -9.44 -8.87
CA LEU A 55 9.10 -8.23 -9.11
C LEU A 55 9.61 -7.45 -10.33
N ALA A 56 10.92 -7.31 -10.49
CA ALA A 56 11.51 -6.68 -11.67
C ALA A 56 11.17 -7.42 -12.97
N PHE A 57 11.15 -8.76 -12.93
CA PHE A 57 10.69 -9.60 -14.02
C PHE A 57 9.20 -9.41 -14.32
N LEU A 58 8.34 -9.49 -13.30
CA LEU A 58 6.89 -9.38 -13.44
C LEU A 58 6.46 -8.02 -14.02
N ARG A 59 7.15 -6.92 -13.66
CA ARG A 59 6.95 -5.59 -14.26
C ARG A 59 7.13 -5.55 -15.77
N GLN A 60 7.97 -6.43 -16.32
CA GLN A 60 8.25 -6.50 -17.76
C GLN A 60 7.37 -7.55 -18.46
N CYS A 61 6.92 -8.57 -17.72
CA CYS A 61 6.10 -9.67 -18.23
C CYS A 61 4.60 -9.33 -18.14
N HIS A 62 4.04 -8.79 -19.22
CA HIS A 62 2.60 -8.66 -19.39
C HIS A 62 2.07 -9.88 -20.16
N SER A 63 1.62 -10.93 -19.44
CA SER A 63 1.10 -12.19 -19.99
C SER A 63 2.14 -13.12 -20.62
N CYS A 64 3.25 -13.40 -19.93
CA CYS A 64 4.23 -14.40 -20.36
C CYS A 64 3.98 -15.79 -19.72
N PRO A 65 4.44 -16.90 -20.35
CA PRO A 65 4.25 -18.25 -19.82
C PRO A 65 4.79 -18.47 -18.39
N GLN A 66 5.83 -17.72 -18.01
CA GLN A 66 6.53 -17.84 -16.74
C GLN A 66 5.87 -17.03 -15.62
N GLN A 67 4.85 -16.23 -15.90
CA GLN A 67 4.22 -15.32 -14.93
C GLN A 67 3.69 -16.06 -13.69
N ALA A 68 2.97 -17.17 -13.88
CA ALA A 68 2.44 -17.97 -12.78
C ALA A 68 3.55 -18.56 -11.90
N ALA A 69 4.66 -18.98 -12.51
CA ALA A 69 5.81 -19.49 -11.78
C ALA A 69 6.54 -18.39 -10.99
N ALA A 70 6.66 -17.19 -11.58
CA ALA A 70 7.23 -16.03 -10.90
C ALA A 70 6.38 -15.60 -9.69
N TYR A 71 5.05 -15.55 -9.82
CA TYR A 71 4.16 -15.25 -8.70
C TYR A 71 4.29 -16.25 -7.56
N LYS A 72 4.34 -17.55 -7.89
CA LYS A 72 4.50 -18.60 -6.89
C LYS A 72 5.81 -18.44 -6.11
N ALA A 73 6.93 -18.22 -6.82
CA ALA A 73 8.23 -18.02 -6.18
C ALA A 73 8.26 -16.74 -5.32
N LEU A 74 7.67 -15.65 -5.83
CA LEU A 74 7.53 -14.41 -5.08
C LEU A 74 6.74 -14.59 -3.79
N ASP A 75 5.61 -15.31 -3.82
CA ASP A 75 4.78 -15.57 -2.64
C ASP A 75 5.52 -16.40 -1.59
N GLU A 76 6.26 -17.42 -2.01
CA GLU A 76 7.07 -18.23 -1.10
C GLU A 76 8.13 -17.38 -0.38
N LEU A 77 8.78 -16.47 -1.10
CA LEU A 77 9.75 -15.54 -0.51
C LEU A 77 9.07 -14.53 0.43
N GLN A 78 8.01 -13.88 -0.02
CA GLN A 78 7.30 -12.87 0.77
C GLN A 78 6.65 -13.47 2.03
N ARG A 79 6.21 -14.74 2.00
CA ARG A 79 5.70 -15.44 3.21
C ARG A 79 6.74 -15.56 4.30
N VAL A 80 8.00 -15.78 3.92
CA VAL A 80 9.13 -15.80 4.87
C VAL A 80 9.35 -14.41 5.49
N ASP A 81 9.08 -13.36 4.71
CA ASP A 81 9.20 -11.96 5.13
C ASP A 81 7.90 -11.40 5.75
N GLY A 82 6.92 -12.25 6.06
CA GLY A 82 5.74 -11.85 6.83
C GLY A 82 4.47 -11.62 6.04
N LEU A 83 4.44 -11.89 4.73
CA LEU A 83 3.20 -11.98 3.96
C LEU A 83 2.34 -13.13 4.49
N LEU A 84 1.13 -12.82 4.89
CA LEU A 84 0.16 -13.82 5.33
C LEU A 84 -0.73 -14.25 4.17
N SER A 85 -1.23 -13.28 3.43
CA SER A 85 -2.26 -13.50 2.42
C SER A 85 -2.31 -12.37 1.41
N ARG A 86 -2.82 -12.71 0.22
CA ARG A 86 -3.28 -11.74 -0.78
C ARG A 86 -4.80 -11.68 -0.71
N LEU A 87 -5.37 -10.49 -0.83
CA LEU A 87 -6.81 -10.35 -1.00
C LEU A 87 -7.11 -10.59 -2.49
N ASN A 88 -7.60 -11.80 -2.82
CA ASN A 88 -7.74 -12.27 -4.20
C ASN A 88 -8.80 -11.48 -5.02
N GLN A 89 -8.43 -11.17 -6.27
CA GLN A 89 -9.16 -10.35 -7.26
C GLN A 89 -10.08 -11.16 -8.20
N THR A 90 -11.03 -11.98 -7.75
CA THR A 90 -11.95 -12.60 -8.73
C THR A 90 -13.01 -11.63 -9.29
N HIS A 91 -13.16 -10.42 -8.73
CA HIS A 91 -14.20 -9.46 -9.13
C HIS A 91 -13.77 -7.99 -9.21
N LEU A 92 -12.48 -7.69 -9.10
CA LEU A 92 -12.03 -6.30 -9.21
C LEU A 92 -11.82 -6.01 -10.70
N PRO A 93 -12.61 -5.11 -11.33
CA PRO A 93 -12.45 -4.80 -12.74
C PRO A 93 -11.01 -4.34 -12.97
N GLU A 94 -10.43 -4.74 -14.11
CA GLU A 94 -9.09 -4.31 -14.52
C GLU A 94 -8.95 -2.80 -14.26
N ARG A 95 -8.06 -2.42 -13.33
CA ARG A 95 -7.74 -1.06 -12.87
C ARG A 95 -8.62 -0.40 -11.79
N ALA A 96 -9.52 -1.11 -11.10
CA ALA A 96 -10.05 -0.56 -9.85
C ALA A 96 -8.95 -0.56 -8.77
N SER A 97 -8.34 0.60 -8.53
CA SER A 97 -7.55 0.85 -7.32
C SER A 97 -8.41 0.49 -6.11
N LEU A 98 -7.90 -0.36 -5.23
CA LEU A 98 -8.58 -0.65 -3.96
C LEU A 98 -8.53 0.63 -3.13
N ALA A 99 -9.67 1.27 -2.94
CA ALA A 99 -9.76 2.48 -2.15
C ALA A 99 -9.51 2.17 -0.67
N HIS A 100 -8.65 3.00 -0.04
CA HIS A 100 -8.36 3.11 1.39
C HIS A 100 -8.78 1.91 2.25
N PRO A 101 -7.97 0.83 2.31
CA PRO A 101 -8.26 -0.27 3.23
C PRO A 101 -8.26 0.26 4.66
N VAL A 102 -9.14 -0.27 5.50
CA VAL A 102 -9.20 0.09 6.91
C VAL A 102 -9.41 -1.16 7.75
N PHE A 103 -8.77 -1.21 8.92
CA PHE A 103 -8.98 -2.28 9.86
C PHE A 103 -10.18 -1.99 10.75
N SER A 104 -10.90 -3.05 11.14
CA SER A 104 -11.85 -2.95 12.25
C SER A 104 -11.13 -2.57 13.54
N PRO A 105 -11.83 -1.97 14.52
CA PRO A 105 -11.20 -1.53 15.78
C PRO A 105 -10.53 -2.68 16.56
N ASP A 106 -11.04 -3.91 16.43
CA ASP A 106 -10.46 -5.11 17.02
C ASP A 106 -9.31 -5.72 16.18
N GLY A 107 -9.02 -5.16 15.01
CA GLY A 107 -7.96 -5.59 14.09
C GLY A 107 -8.21 -6.91 13.37
N LYS A 108 -9.39 -7.53 13.55
CA LYS A 108 -9.70 -8.85 12.98
C LYS A 108 -10.19 -8.80 11.55
N LEU A 109 -10.75 -7.68 11.13
CA LEU A 109 -11.31 -7.48 9.81
C LEU A 109 -10.58 -6.37 9.07
N ILE A 110 -10.53 -6.53 7.75
CA ILE A 110 -10.13 -5.51 6.79
C ILE A 110 -11.37 -5.17 5.97
N LEU A 111 -11.65 -3.89 5.83
CA LEU A 111 -12.68 -3.34 4.95
C LEU A 111 -11.99 -2.59 3.82
N ALA A 112 -12.38 -2.87 2.60
CA ALA A 112 -11.89 -2.22 1.39
C ALA A 112 -12.94 -2.33 0.28
N THR A 113 -12.76 -1.60 -0.80
CA THR A 113 -13.67 -1.62 -1.96
C THR A 113 -12.88 -1.39 -3.23
N GLY A 114 -13.33 -1.99 -4.33
CA GLY A 114 -12.92 -1.60 -5.69
C GLY A 114 -14.10 -1.20 -6.56
N GLY A 115 -15.18 -0.72 -5.93
CA GLY A 115 -16.40 -0.37 -6.63
C GLY A 115 -17.44 0.21 -5.67
N HIS A 116 -18.69 -0.24 -5.84
CA HIS A 116 -19.85 0.32 -5.15
C HIS A 116 -20.18 -0.41 -3.84
N THR A 117 -19.56 -1.54 -3.58
CA THR A 117 -19.88 -2.38 -2.41
C THR A 117 -18.60 -2.58 -1.60
N PRO A 118 -18.62 -2.27 -0.30
CA PRO A 118 -17.50 -2.57 0.57
C PRO A 118 -17.47 -4.07 0.83
N ASP A 119 -16.28 -4.63 0.73
CA ASP A 119 -16.00 -6.02 0.98
C ASP A 119 -15.24 -6.16 2.30
N LEU A 120 -15.37 -7.35 2.93
CA LEU A 120 -14.69 -7.68 4.17
C LEU A 120 -13.77 -8.88 4.00
N TRP A 121 -12.61 -8.79 4.63
CA TRP A 121 -11.65 -9.87 4.72
C TRP A 121 -11.23 -10.08 6.17
N ASP A 122 -10.97 -11.33 6.51
CA ASP A 122 -10.33 -11.66 7.77
C ASP A 122 -8.84 -11.31 7.71
N ALA A 123 -8.36 -10.56 8.71
CA ALA A 123 -7.01 -10.02 8.73
C ALA A 123 -5.91 -11.08 8.91
N GLU A 124 -6.22 -12.21 9.53
CA GLU A 124 -5.24 -13.27 9.78
C GLU A 124 -5.09 -14.19 8.57
N THR A 125 -6.23 -14.56 7.97
CA THR A 125 -6.29 -15.55 6.88
C THR A 125 -6.31 -14.92 5.49
N GLY A 126 -6.69 -13.64 5.38
CA GLY A 126 -6.96 -12.94 4.13
C GLY A 126 -8.15 -13.47 3.35
N LYS A 127 -8.95 -14.36 3.94
CA LYS A 127 -10.13 -14.91 3.29
C LYS A 127 -11.30 -13.95 3.42
N ARG A 128 -11.96 -13.72 2.28
CA ARG A 128 -13.25 -13.05 2.22
C ARG A 128 -14.29 -13.87 2.99
N ASP A 129 -15.18 -13.20 3.72
CA ASP A 129 -16.38 -13.78 4.35
C ASP A 129 -16.17 -14.87 5.42
N SER A 130 -14.94 -15.06 5.92
CA SER A 130 -14.66 -16.14 6.91
C SER A 130 -15.12 -15.83 8.35
N HIS A 131 -15.60 -14.61 8.61
CA HIS A 131 -15.94 -14.15 9.96
C HIS A 131 -17.46 -14.19 10.25
N GLY A 132 -18.04 -15.40 10.19
CA GLY A 132 -19.37 -15.69 10.74
C GLY A 132 -20.56 -15.00 10.07
N GLY A 133 -20.48 -14.71 8.76
CA GLY A 133 -21.58 -14.07 8.02
C GLY A 133 -21.71 -12.57 8.26
N LYS A 134 -20.70 -11.91 8.84
CA LYS A 134 -20.59 -10.45 8.82
C LYS A 134 -20.26 -10.00 7.41
N THR A 135 -21.28 -9.83 6.59
CA THR A 135 -21.19 -9.20 5.28
C THR A 135 -21.88 -7.84 5.32
N CYS A 136 -21.62 -7.01 4.31
CA CYS A 136 -22.42 -5.81 4.04
C CYS A 136 -22.87 -5.89 2.57
N ALA A 137 -23.44 -7.04 2.19
CA ALA A 137 -23.77 -7.32 0.79
C ALA A 137 -24.85 -6.35 0.28
N SER A 138 -25.74 -5.90 1.17
CA SER A 138 -26.73 -4.86 0.86
C SER A 138 -26.16 -3.42 0.87
N CYS A 139 -24.95 -3.22 1.40
CA CYS A 139 -24.37 -1.90 1.66
C CYS A 139 -23.77 -1.32 0.39
N ARG A 140 -24.63 -1.02 -0.56
CA ARG A 140 -24.26 -0.55 -1.87
C ARG A 140 -24.31 0.96 -1.93
N GLY A 141 -23.17 1.58 -2.21
CA GLY A 141 -23.06 2.97 -2.60
C GLY A 141 -23.79 3.24 -3.91
N ARG A 142 -24.37 4.43 -4.04
CA ARG A 142 -25.04 4.87 -5.27
C ARG A 142 -24.05 5.11 -6.42
N SER A 143 -22.81 5.44 -6.09
CA SER A 143 -21.66 5.53 -6.98
C SER A 143 -20.49 4.73 -6.39
N GLN A 144 -19.33 4.79 -7.06
CA GLN A 144 -18.09 4.22 -6.55
C GLN A 144 -17.78 4.78 -5.16
N ILE A 145 -17.32 3.92 -4.25
CA ILE A 145 -16.90 4.34 -2.93
C ILE A 145 -15.41 4.67 -2.99
N ASP A 146 -15.08 5.92 -2.66
CA ASP A 146 -13.70 6.43 -2.70
C ASP A 146 -13.06 6.49 -1.31
N ALA A 147 -13.87 6.55 -0.25
CA ALA A 147 -13.39 6.60 1.11
C ALA A 147 -14.20 5.69 2.02
N LEU A 148 -13.54 5.00 2.95
CA LEU A 148 -14.15 4.09 3.90
C LEU A 148 -13.58 4.31 5.30
N ASP A 149 -14.42 4.13 6.31
CA ASP A 149 -13.93 4.01 7.68
C ASP A 149 -14.83 3.11 8.56
N PHE A 150 -14.20 2.43 9.53
CA PHE A 150 -14.90 1.76 10.61
C PHE A 150 -15.17 2.71 11.78
N ALA A 151 -16.39 2.67 12.29
CA ALA A 151 -16.68 3.28 13.58
C ALA A 151 -15.96 2.50 14.71
N PRO A 152 -15.59 3.18 15.82
CA PRO A 152 -14.94 2.54 16.96
C PRO A 152 -15.74 1.41 17.62
N ASP A 153 -17.06 1.34 17.39
CA ASP A 153 -17.92 0.26 17.88
C ASP A 153 -17.76 -1.06 17.09
N GLY A 154 -17.04 -1.04 15.95
CA GLY A 154 -16.83 -2.22 15.10
C GLY A 154 -18.09 -2.73 14.40
N ARG A 155 -19.21 -2.01 14.52
CA ARG A 155 -20.51 -2.35 13.95
C ARG A 155 -20.89 -1.44 12.80
N ARG A 156 -20.53 -0.16 12.85
CA ARG A 156 -20.85 0.80 11.78
C ARG A 156 -19.68 0.99 10.84
N ILE A 157 -20.00 1.19 9.56
CA ILE A 157 -19.06 1.67 8.55
C ILE A 157 -19.57 2.98 7.96
N GLY A 158 -18.64 3.85 7.59
CA GLY A 158 -18.90 5.09 6.89
C GLY A 158 -18.25 5.01 5.52
N ALA A 159 -18.95 5.50 4.49
CA ALA A 159 -18.38 5.67 3.17
C ALA A 159 -18.54 7.09 2.66
N GLY A 160 -17.54 7.53 1.90
CA GLY A 160 -17.57 8.70 1.04
C GLY A 160 -17.62 8.28 -0.43
N MET A 161 -18.46 8.96 -1.19
CA MET A 161 -18.68 8.73 -2.61
C MET A 161 -18.58 10.06 -3.36
N PRO A 162 -17.94 10.11 -4.54
CA PRO A 162 -17.98 11.28 -5.42
C PRO A 162 -19.30 11.33 -6.19
N GLY A 163 -19.62 12.50 -6.75
CA GLY A 163 -20.82 12.67 -7.55
C GLY A 163 -20.81 13.94 -8.40
N ARG A 164 -21.43 13.84 -9.58
CA ARG A 164 -21.41 14.90 -10.61
C ARG A 164 -21.96 16.25 -10.13
N GLU A 165 -22.91 16.23 -9.20
CA GLU A 165 -23.57 17.43 -8.64
C GLU A 165 -23.23 17.63 -7.15
N GLY A 166 -22.33 16.80 -6.61
CA GLY A 166 -22.04 16.70 -5.20
C GLY A 166 -21.84 15.24 -4.79
N GLY A 167 -20.90 15.04 -3.86
CA GLY A 167 -20.62 13.74 -3.27
C GLY A 167 -21.66 13.33 -2.23
N ARG A 168 -21.50 12.12 -1.71
CA ARG A 168 -22.41 11.54 -0.73
C ARG A 168 -21.62 10.87 0.38
N MET A 169 -22.17 10.95 1.58
CA MET A 169 -21.77 10.12 2.70
C MET A 169 -22.88 9.15 3.04
N ALA A 170 -22.51 7.95 3.44
CA ALA A 170 -23.45 6.98 3.97
C ALA A 170 -22.84 6.23 5.15
N VAL A 171 -23.69 5.88 6.11
CA VAL A 171 -23.32 5.05 7.26
C VAL A 171 -24.22 3.83 7.27
N TRP A 172 -23.62 2.65 7.32
CA TRP A 172 -24.33 1.38 7.41
C TRP A 172 -24.04 0.67 8.71
N ASP A 173 -25.00 -0.14 9.11
CA ASP A 173 -24.84 -1.16 10.13
C ASP A 173 -24.40 -2.47 9.49
N MET A 174 -23.21 -2.96 9.85
CA MET A 174 -22.66 -4.22 9.34
C MET A 174 -23.36 -5.46 9.89
N THR A 175 -24.06 -5.35 11.03
CA THR A 175 -24.70 -6.50 11.65
C THR A 175 -26.10 -6.72 11.09
N SER A 176 -26.85 -5.63 10.91
CA SER A 176 -28.19 -5.72 10.31
C SER A 176 -28.19 -5.54 8.79
N GLU A 177 -27.06 -5.15 8.19
CA GLU A 177 -26.95 -4.79 6.77
C GLU A 177 -27.97 -3.71 6.36
N VAL A 178 -28.10 -2.66 7.17
CA VAL A 178 -29.06 -1.57 6.95
C VAL A 178 -28.32 -0.24 6.81
N LEU A 179 -28.76 0.57 5.86
CA LEU A 179 -28.37 1.98 5.76
C LEU A 179 -28.95 2.75 6.96
N ILE A 180 -28.09 3.22 7.85
CA ILE A 180 -28.48 4.02 9.02
C ILE A 180 -28.83 5.44 8.58
N ALA A 181 -27.97 6.04 7.78
CA ALA A 181 -28.17 7.40 7.30
C ALA A 181 -27.36 7.65 6.01
N GLU A 182 -27.86 8.56 5.18
CA GLU A 182 -27.19 9.07 3.98
C GLU A 182 -27.25 10.60 4.01
N LYS A 183 -26.19 11.26 3.56
CA LYS A 183 -26.09 12.72 3.48
C LYS A 183 -25.46 13.14 2.16
N GLU A 184 -26.17 13.97 1.41
CA GLU A 184 -25.64 14.62 0.23
C GLU A 184 -24.78 15.82 0.61
N VAL A 185 -23.66 15.97 -0.09
CA VAL A 185 -22.69 17.05 0.08
C VAL A 185 -22.68 17.85 -1.21
N GLU A 186 -23.48 18.91 -1.24
CA GLU A 186 -23.62 19.77 -2.42
C GLU A 186 -22.28 20.43 -2.80
N GLY A 187 -21.95 20.37 -4.09
CA GLY A 187 -20.81 21.10 -4.66
C GLY A 187 -19.43 20.58 -4.27
N SER A 188 -19.32 19.39 -3.68
CA SER A 188 -18.03 18.77 -3.36
C SER A 188 -18.12 17.26 -3.36
N ASP A 189 -17.15 16.59 -3.99
CA ASP A 189 -16.94 15.16 -3.81
C ASP A 189 -16.54 14.83 -2.37
N VAL A 190 -16.78 13.60 -1.93
CA VAL A 190 -16.32 13.11 -0.63
C VAL A 190 -15.19 12.12 -0.86
N LYS A 191 -13.95 12.62 -0.72
CA LYS A 191 -12.71 11.89 -1.01
C LYS A 191 -12.03 11.30 0.23
N GLY A 192 -12.50 11.66 1.42
CA GLY A 192 -11.99 11.12 2.68
C GLY A 192 -13.06 11.15 3.75
N VAL A 193 -13.11 10.10 4.57
CA VAL A 193 -13.97 10.02 5.75
C VAL A 193 -13.20 9.43 6.93
N GLN A 194 -13.55 9.83 8.14
CA GLN A 194 -13.01 9.25 9.37
C GLN A 194 -14.02 9.38 10.51
N PHE A 195 -14.26 8.33 11.29
CA PHE A 195 -15.03 8.44 12.51
C PHE A 195 -14.21 9.07 13.64
N SER A 196 -14.88 9.87 14.47
CA SER A 196 -14.33 10.30 15.75
C SER A 196 -14.11 9.09 16.68
N PRO A 197 -13.16 9.17 17.63
CA PRO A 197 -12.87 8.07 18.55
C PRO A 197 -14.04 7.63 19.45
N ASP A 198 -15.06 8.48 19.61
CA ASP A 198 -16.31 8.16 20.32
C ASP A 198 -17.41 7.62 19.38
N GLY A 199 -17.17 7.59 18.06
CA GLY A 199 -18.11 7.13 17.04
C GLY A 199 -19.33 8.03 16.84
N VAL A 200 -19.32 9.25 17.39
CA VAL A 200 -20.45 10.19 17.30
C VAL A 200 -20.43 10.97 15.99
N TRP A 201 -19.25 11.34 15.51
CA TRP A 201 -19.04 12.16 14.32
C TRP A 201 -18.35 11.36 13.22
N LEU A 202 -18.78 11.57 11.98
CA LEU A 202 -18.05 11.24 10.77
C LEU A 202 -17.47 12.54 10.22
N GLY A 203 -16.15 12.71 10.32
CA GLY A 203 -15.43 13.75 9.62
C GLY A 203 -15.29 13.39 8.15
N TRP A 204 -15.34 14.39 7.28
CA TRP A 204 -15.24 14.20 5.84
C TRP A 204 -14.45 15.33 5.18
N ARG A 205 -13.79 15.00 4.07
CA ARG A 205 -13.11 15.98 3.21
C ARG A 205 -13.49 15.80 1.74
N GLY A 206 -13.51 16.90 1.02
CA GLY A 206 -13.58 16.93 -0.43
C GLY A 206 -12.50 17.81 -1.05
N ASP A 207 -12.80 18.37 -2.22
CA ASP A 207 -11.91 19.30 -2.95
C ASP A 207 -12.03 20.76 -2.45
N GLY A 208 -13.07 21.06 -1.67
CA GLY A 208 -13.22 22.37 -1.03
C GLY A 208 -13.44 22.20 0.46
N PRO A 209 -14.71 22.06 0.89
CA PRO A 209 -15.07 22.02 2.30
C PRO A 209 -14.55 20.77 3.02
N VAL A 210 -14.32 20.96 4.31
CA VAL A 210 -14.20 19.89 5.30
C VAL A 210 -15.34 20.03 6.30
N GLY A 211 -15.79 18.93 6.87
CA GLY A 211 -16.89 19.00 7.83
C GLY A 211 -17.03 17.79 8.70
N LEU A 212 -18.03 17.87 9.58
CA LEU A 212 -18.42 16.85 10.52
C LEU A 212 -19.91 16.56 10.34
N TRP A 213 -20.26 15.28 10.40
CA TRP A 213 -21.63 14.83 10.29
C TRP A 213 -21.93 13.83 11.40
N ASN A 214 -23.01 14.05 12.13
CA ASN A 214 -23.54 13.08 13.08
C ASN A 214 -24.67 12.29 12.39
N PRO A 215 -24.47 11.00 12.10
CA PRO A 215 -25.45 10.19 11.38
C PRO A 215 -26.70 9.87 12.22
N VAL A 216 -26.65 10.03 13.55
CA VAL A 216 -27.76 9.69 14.45
C VAL A 216 -28.79 10.82 14.54
N ASN A 217 -28.33 12.06 14.69
CA ASN A 217 -29.22 13.22 14.82
C ASN A 217 -29.26 14.10 13.56
N GLY A 218 -28.52 13.74 12.51
CA GLY A 218 -28.48 14.46 11.24
C GLY A 218 -27.71 15.78 11.27
N ARG A 219 -27.10 16.16 12.41
CA ARG A 219 -26.33 17.40 12.53
C ARG A 219 -25.17 17.37 11.56
N PHE A 220 -25.12 18.36 10.67
CA PHE A 220 -24.12 18.47 9.63
C PHE A 220 -23.49 19.85 9.70
N ILE A 221 -22.18 19.88 9.88
CA ILE A 221 -21.40 21.10 10.01
C ILE A 221 -20.33 21.07 8.94
N ARG A 222 -20.21 22.16 8.17
CA ARG A 222 -19.17 22.31 7.14
C ARG A 222 -18.46 23.64 7.33
N SER A 223 -17.18 23.66 7.02
CA SER A 223 -16.35 24.87 6.98
C SER A 223 -16.22 25.37 5.54
N VAL A 224 -15.74 26.62 5.35
CA VAL A 224 -15.56 27.26 4.03
C VAL A 224 -14.07 27.33 3.64
N HIS A 225 -13.25 26.46 4.22
CA HIS A 225 -11.79 26.51 4.05
C HIS A 225 -11.33 25.96 2.70
N PRO A 226 -10.11 26.32 2.23
CA PRO A 226 -9.57 25.83 0.95
C PRO A 226 -9.33 24.32 0.97
N GLU A 227 -9.03 23.78 -0.20
CA GLU A 227 -8.78 22.37 -0.49
C GLU A 227 -7.95 21.66 0.61
N VAL A 228 -8.64 20.91 1.46
CA VAL A 228 -8.05 20.12 2.54
C VAL A 228 -7.54 18.81 1.95
N THR A 229 -6.28 18.46 2.18
CA THR A 229 -5.66 17.23 1.65
C THR A 229 -5.70 16.05 2.64
N SER A 230 -5.85 16.32 3.95
CA SER A 230 -5.89 15.28 4.98
C SER A 230 -6.69 15.74 6.21
N ILE A 231 -7.30 14.77 6.89
CA ILE A 231 -8.09 14.99 8.12
C ILE A 231 -7.69 13.99 9.20
N ALA A 232 -7.84 14.38 10.47
CA ALA A 232 -7.71 13.46 11.59
C ALA A 232 -8.51 13.90 12.81
N PHE A 233 -8.99 12.94 13.59
CA PHE A 233 -9.37 13.17 14.98
C PHE A 233 -8.23 12.85 15.93
N ALA A 234 -8.05 13.71 16.92
CA ALA A 234 -7.13 13.46 18.02
C ALA A 234 -7.69 14.01 19.34
N LYS A 235 -6.93 13.79 20.42
CA LYS A 235 -7.26 14.27 21.76
C LYS A 235 -6.04 14.99 22.33
N ASP A 236 -6.30 16.08 23.02
CA ASP A 236 -5.26 16.83 23.71
C ASP A 236 -4.64 15.96 24.80
N ALA A 237 -3.32 15.81 24.77
CA ALA A 237 -2.63 14.88 25.66
C ALA A 237 -2.73 15.28 27.15
N LYS A 238 -3.01 16.55 27.46
CA LYS A 238 -3.09 17.06 28.84
C LYS A 238 -4.53 17.04 29.37
N THR A 239 -5.49 17.45 28.54
CA THR A 239 -6.89 17.68 28.93
C THR A 239 -7.82 16.56 28.47
N GLY A 240 -7.40 15.71 27.52
CA GLY A 240 -8.20 14.66 26.90
C GLY A 240 -9.29 15.18 25.96
N ARG A 241 -9.38 16.50 25.73
CA ARG A 241 -10.41 17.11 24.88
C ARG A 241 -10.22 16.69 23.42
N PRO A 242 -11.27 16.24 22.73
CA PRO A 242 -11.17 15.89 21.33
C PRO A 242 -11.04 17.14 20.48
N TYR A 243 -10.29 17.03 19.39
CA TYR A 243 -10.24 18.03 18.33
C TYR A 243 -10.22 17.34 16.98
N PHE A 244 -10.70 18.07 15.98
CA PHE A 244 -10.67 17.66 14.60
C PHE A 244 -9.60 18.49 13.89
N MET A 245 -8.74 17.85 13.13
CA MET A 245 -7.64 18.47 12.40
C MET A 245 -7.88 18.34 10.92
N SER A 246 -7.55 19.39 10.19
CA SER A 246 -7.53 19.40 8.74
C SER A 246 -6.27 20.08 8.25
N ALA A 247 -5.66 19.54 7.20
CA ALA A 247 -4.50 20.14 6.57
C ALA A 247 -4.80 20.59 5.15
N ALA A 248 -4.37 21.80 4.81
CA ALA A 248 -4.46 22.38 3.47
C ALA A 248 -3.11 23.02 3.13
N GLY A 249 -2.40 22.46 2.16
CA GLY A 249 -1.02 22.87 1.86
C GLY A 249 -0.11 22.77 3.08
N LYS A 250 0.43 23.92 3.53
CA LYS A 250 1.28 24.03 4.74
C LYS A 250 0.51 24.40 6.00
N SER A 251 -0.80 24.58 5.91
CA SER A 251 -1.64 25.06 7.00
C SER A 251 -2.31 23.88 7.69
N ILE A 252 -2.21 23.82 9.01
CA ILE A 252 -3.04 22.95 9.84
C ILE A 252 -4.04 23.80 10.57
N MET A 253 -5.30 23.40 10.46
CA MET A 253 -6.42 23.99 11.18
C MET A 253 -6.91 22.96 12.19
N ILE A 254 -7.10 23.41 13.43
CA ILE A 254 -7.57 22.63 14.57
C ILE A 254 -8.93 23.17 14.98
N TRP A 255 -9.92 22.28 15.03
CA TRP A 255 -11.32 22.60 15.21
C TRP A 255 -11.86 21.98 16.48
N GLU A 256 -12.77 22.71 17.12
CA GLU A 256 -13.63 22.16 18.17
C GLU A 256 -14.71 21.29 17.49
N PRO A 257 -14.78 19.97 17.73
CA PRO A 257 -15.61 19.09 16.89
C PRO A 257 -17.12 19.32 17.02
N THR A 258 -17.57 19.96 18.10
CA THR A 258 -19.00 20.14 18.34
C THR A 258 -19.51 21.40 17.68
N SER A 259 -18.79 22.51 17.74
CA SER A 259 -19.15 23.78 17.12
C SER A 259 -18.55 23.95 15.71
N MET A 260 -17.49 23.20 15.39
CA MET A 260 -16.59 23.45 14.26
C MET A 260 -16.00 24.86 14.28
N GLU A 261 -15.79 25.41 15.48
CA GLU A 261 -15.04 26.65 15.64
C GLU A 261 -13.55 26.38 15.52
N LEU A 262 -12.86 27.28 14.81
CA LEU A 262 -11.41 27.22 14.68
C LEU A 262 -10.77 27.54 16.03
N ILE A 263 -10.15 26.54 16.65
CA ILE A 263 -9.37 26.70 17.88
C ILE A 263 -8.04 27.36 17.53
N ARG A 264 -7.39 26.88 16.47
CA ARG A 264 -6.05 27.29 16.09
C ARG A 264 -5.79 27.03 14.62
N GLU A 265 -5.21 28.01 13.95
CA GLU A 265 -4.54 27.82 12.66
C GLU A 265 -3.02 27.95 12.86
N THR A 266 -2.26 27.10 12.20
CA THR A 266 -0.80 27.14 12.26
C THR A 266 -0.22 26.80 10.90
N GLN A 267 0.70 27.64 10.45
CA GLN A 267 1.54 27.34 9.31
C GLN A 267 2.71 26.48 9.78
N LEU A 268 2.96 25.41 9.04
CA LEU A 268 4.04 24.48 9.29
C LEU A 268 5.31 25.01 8.63
N ASP A 269 6.43 24.83 9.34
CA ASP A 269 7.75 25.31 8.90
C ASP A 269 8.46 24.34 7.94
N SER A 270 7.80 23.24 7.53
CA SER A 270 8.35 22.30 6.56
C SER A 270 8.17 22.84 5.13
N ASP A 271 9.22 22.72 4.32
CA ASP A 271 9.17 22.97 2.87
C ASP A 271 8.59 21.79 2.08
N ARG A 272 8.40 20.65 2.73
CA ARG A 272 7.96 19.39 2.13
C ARG A 272 6.44 19.29 2.04
N PRO A 273 5.89 18.59 1.02
CA PRO A 273 4.47 18.34 0.95
C PRO A 273 4.02 17.39 2.07
N LEU A 274 2.85 17.67 2.62
CA LEU A 274 2.23 16.83 3.63
C LEU A 274 1.75 15.52 3.00
N LEU A 275 2.16 14.40 3.60
CA LEU A 275 1.69 13.07 3.23
C LEU A 275 0.35 12.73 3.93
N GLY A 276 0.19 13.15 5.19
CA GLY A 276 -1.09 13.09 5.90
C GLY A 276 -0.95 12.92 7.41
N PHE A 277 -2.08 12.66 8.06
CA PHE A 277 -2.14 12.34 9.49
C PHE A 277 -2.16 10.83 9.75
N SER A 278 -1.59 10.41 10.86
CA SER A 278 -1.86 9.08 11.42
C SER A 278 -3.33 8.96 11.87
N ARG A 279 -3.87 7.75 11.82
CA ARG A 279 -5.28 7.47 12.16
C ARG A 279 -5.67 7.94 13.57
N ASP A 280 -4.78 7.78 14.55
CA ASP A 280 -5.02 8.24 15.92
C ASP A 280 -4.73 9.73 16.14
N GLY A 281 -4.39 10.44 15.06
CA GLY A 281 -4.14 11.86 15.03
C GLY A 281 -2.97 12.30 15.92
N LYS A 282 -2.06 11.41 16.31
CA LYS A 282 -0.91 11.75 17.18
C LYS A 282 0.30 12.26 16.41
N VAL A 283 0.45 11.80 15.18
CA VAL A 283 1.52 12.24 14.29
C VAL A 283 0.98 12.63 12.93
N LEU A 284 1.76 13.47 12.26
CA LEU A 284 1.60 13.82 10.85
C LEU A 284 2.94 13.64 10.15
N ALA A 285 2.90 13.30 8.87
CA ALA A 285 4.07 12.96 8.08
C ALA A 285 4.23 13.88 6.87
N TYR A 286 5.46 14.29 6.61
CA TYR A 286 5.84 14.96 5.36
C TYR A 286 6.79 14.08 4.59
N SER A 287 6.63 14.07 3.27
CA SER A 287 7.50 13.32 2.38
C SER A 287 8.05 14.23 1.31
N ASP A 288 9.36 14.22 1.12
CA ASP A 288 10.00 14.77 -0.07
C ASP A 288 10.88 13.70 -0.70
N GLY A 289 10.38 13.11 -1.78
CA GLY A 289 10.98 11.95 -2.42
C GLY A 289 11.25 10.83 -1.43
N ARG A 290 12.52 10.68 -1.04
CA ARG A 290 13.05 9.59 -0.21
C ARG A 290 13.20 9.94 1.27
N VAL A 291 12.76 11.13 1.67
CA VAL A 291 12.86 11.62 3.03
C VAL A 291 11.48 11.71 3.66
N LEU A 292 11.31 11.07 4.81
CA LEU A 292 10.12 11.20 5.64
C LEU A 292 10.47 12.03 6.87
N GLU A 293 9.60 12.98 7.20
CA GLU A 293 9.65 13.74 8.44
C GLU A 293 8.36 13.51 9.22
N ILE A 294 8.49 13.22 10.51
CA ILE A 294 7.36 12.96 11.39
C ILE A 294 7.30 14.05 12.45
N TRP A 295 6.11 14.58 12.64
CA TRP A 295 5.83 15.64 13.60
C TRP A 295 4.77 15.16 14.59
N GLY A 296 4.90 15.59 15.85
CA GLY A 296 3.85 15.41 16.87
C GLY A 296 2.72 16.41 16.64
N THR A 297 1.47 15.96 16.65
CA THR A 297 0.31 16.86 16.43
C THR A 297 -0.02 17.76 17.62
N ASP A 298 0.41 17.37 18.81
CA ASP A 298 0.26 18.12 20.05
C ASP A 298 1.20 19.34 20.12
N THR A 299 2.43 19.16 19.67
CA THR A 299 3.48 20.18 19.68
C THR A 299 3.61 20.91 18.35
N LEU A 300 3.16 20.28 17.25
CA LEU A 300 3.42 20.71 15.88
C LEU A 300 4.91 20.97 15.66
N ARG A 301 5.74 20.01 16.07
CA ARG A 301 7.21 20.04 15.92
C ARG A 301 7.72 18.71 15.37
N PRO A 302 8.85 18.72 14.63
CA PRO A 302 9.49 17.50 14.16
C PRO A 302 9.95 16.67 15.36
N ILE A 303 9.60 15.39 15.35
CA ILE A 303 10.01 14.40 16.36
C ILE A 303 11.04 13.42 15.81
N ALA A 304 11.00 13.15 14.51
CA ALA A 304 11.93 12.23 13.86
C ALA A 304 11.99 12.47 12.34
N SER A 305 13.09 12.04 11.72
CA SER A 305 13.20 11.96 10.26
C SER A 305 13.96 10.69 9.87
N VAL A 306 13.55 10.09 8.76
CA VAL A 306 14.30 9.04 8.07
C VAL A 306 14.64 9.54 6.67
N ARG A 307 15.88 9.28 6.25
CA ARG A 307 16.44 9.74 4.97
C ARG A 307 16.89 8.55 4.15
N ASP A 308 17.08 8.80 2.85
CA ASP A 308 17.69 7.86 1.92
C ASP A 308 16.95 6.51 1.81
N LEU A 309 15.63 6.52 1.95
CA LEU A 309 14.82 5.35 1.63
C LEU A 309 14.96 4.98 0.15
N VAL A 310 14.97 3.68 -0.15
CA VAL A 310 15.00 3.25 -1.55
C VAL A 310 13.61 3.41 -2.14
N GLY A 311 13.43 4.58 -2.77
CA GLY A 311 12.21 4.89 -3.48
C GLY A 311 11.43 6.06 -2.93
N ASN A 312 10.61 6.68 -3.77
CA ASN A 312 9.79 7.81 -3.38
C ASN A 312 8.66 7.34 -2.46
N ILE A 313 8.47 8.02 -1.33
CA ILE A 313 7.44 7.69 -0.36
C ILE A 313 6.08 8.09 -0.93
N THR A 314 5.13 7.16 -0.91
CA THR A 314 3.78 7.35 -1.46
C THR A 314 2.69 7.17 -0.42
N ALA A 315 2.95 6.40 0.64
CA ALA A 315 1.98 6.13 1.69
C ALA A 315 2.67 5.91 3.05
N PHE A 316 1.95 6.19 4.13
CA PHE A 316 2.38 5.81 5.48
C PHE A 316 1.19 5.42 6.35
N CYS A 317 1.45 4.60 7.36
CA CYS A 317 0.53 4.38 8.47
C CYS A 317 1.30 4.21 9.79
N ARG A 318 0.60 4.38 10.91
CA ARG A 318 1.17 4.20 12.25
C ARG A 318 0.46 3.06 12.98
N ASP A 319 1.24 2.06 13.38
CA ASP A 319 0.84 0.99 14.30
C ASP A 319 0.54 1.62 15.66
N THR A 320 -0.73 1.83 15.97
CA THR A 320 -1.14 2.66 17.11
C THR A 320 -0.65 2.10 18.46
N PRO A 321 -0.77 0.78 18.73
CA PRO A 321 -0.24 0.18 19.95
C PRO A 321 1.28 0.34 20.12
N SER A 322 2.07 0.14 19.06
CA SER A 322 3.53 0.14 19.18
C SER A 322 4.17 1.51 18.90
N GLY A 323 3.45 2.42 18.27
CA GLY A 323 3.97 3.69 17.75
C GLY A 323 4.90 3.58 16.54
N ARG A 324 5.06 2.38 15.96
CA ARG A 324 5.89 2.18 14.77
C ARG A 324 5.20 2.73 13.53
N ILE A 325 6.01 3.15 12.57
CA ILE A 325 5.58 3.71 11.30
C ILE A 325 5.92 2.72 10.20
N VAL A 326 4.96 2.54 9.32
CA VAL A 326 5.08 1.73 8.12
C VAL A 326 5.01 2.67 6.93
N VAL A 327 5.95 2.53 6.02
CA VAL A 327 6.12 3.42 4.87
C VAL A 327 6.09 2.59 3.60
N GLY A 328 5.35 3.06 2.61
CA GLY A 328 5.26 2.46 1.29
C GLY A 328 5.88 3.36 0.24
N THR A 329 6.52 2.77 -0.76
CA THR A 329 7.18 3.52 -1.83
C THR A 329 6.60 3.26 -3.22
N GLN A 330 6.96 4.14 -4.15
CA GLN A 330 6.68 4.06 -5.58
C GLN A 330 7.20 2.76 -6.22
N GLU A 331 8.27 2.19 -5.67
CA GLU A 331 8.92 0.98 -6.15
C GLU A 331 8.37 -0.30 -5.50
N GLY A 332 7.29 -0.18 -4.71
CA GLY A 332 6.64 -1.32 -4.07
C GLY A 332 7.36 -1.82 -2.81
N MET A 333 8.25 -1.01 -2.23
CA MET A 333 8.95 -1.35 -0.99
C MET A 333 8.12 -0.97 0.22
N ILE A 334 8.12 -1.83 1.23
CA ILE A 334 7.51 -1.58 2.54
C ILE A 334 8.63 -1.50 3.57
N TYR A 335 8.68 -0.39 4.31
CA TYR A 335 9.61 -0.17 5.40
C TYR A 335 8.87 -0.14 6.73
N LEU A 336 9.47 -0.76 7.74
CA LEU A 336 9.03 -0.65 9.13
C LEU A 336 10.08 0.09 9.94
N TRP A 337 9.63 1.05 10.72
CA TRP A 337 10.50 1.96 11.44
C TRP A 337 9.88 2.37 12.79
N ASP A 338 10.72 2.52 13.81
CA ASP A 338 10.34 3.11 15.09
C ASP A 338 11.07 4.45 15.24
N PRO A 339 10.36 5.59 15.09
CA PRO A 339 10.98 6.91 15.05
C PRO A 339 11.71 7.30 16.34
N LEU A 340 11.34 6.70 17.47
CA LEU A 340 11.93 7.03 18.77
C LEU A 340 13.15 6.16 19.10
N LYS A 341 13.34 5.04 18.40
CA LYS A 341 14.41 4.08 18.71
C LYS A 341 15.56 4.11 17.73
N SER A 342 15.32 4.46 16.47
CA SER A 342 16.35 4.42 15.44
C SER A 342 16.08 5.45 14.36
N PRO A 343 17.10 6.08 13.76
CA PRO A 343 16.92 6.92 12.57
C PRO A 343 16.87 6.11 11.25
N VAL A 344 17.08 4.78 11.30
CA VAL A 344 17.08 3.91 10.12
C VAL A 344 15.95 2.88 10.18
N PRO A 345 15.44 2.38 9.04
CA PRO A 345 14.42 1.34 9.01
C PRO A 345 14.89 0.08 9.75
N GLN A 346 14.01 -0.44 10.61
CA GLN A 346 14.26 -1.67 11.35
C GLN A 346 14.03 -2.92 10.50
N ALA A 347 13.16 -2.82 9.50
CA ALA A 347 12.86 -3.87 8.55
C ALA A 347 12.45 -3.29 7.20
N GLN A 348 12.67 -4.05 6.13
CA GLN A 348 12.20 -3.73 4.79
C GLN A 348 11.80 -5.00 4.04
N VAL A 349 10.84 -4.89 3.12
CA VAL A 349 10.44 -5.98 2.23
C VAL A 349 10.04 -5.44 0.87
N ALA A 350 10.40 -6.16 -0.20
CA ALA A 350 9.89 -5.88 -1.53
C ALA A 350 8.50 -6.50 -1.65
N GLY A 351 7.47 -5.66 -1.55
CA GLY A 351 6.08 -6.07 -1.39
C GLY A 351 5.30 -6.12 -2.70
N HIS A 352 5.43 -5.12 -3.56
CA HIS A 352 4.55 -4.92 -4.71
C HIS A 352 5.29 -4.70 -6.03
N GLU A 353 4.60 -4.97 -7.13
CA GLU A 353 5.14 -4.74 -8.48
C GLU A 353 5.18 -3.26 -8.88
N GLY A 354 4.55 -2.36 -8.12
CA GLY A 354 4.71 -0.94 -8.35
C GLY A 354 4.27 -0.10 -7.16
N PRO A 355 3.78 1.13 -7.41
CA PRO A 355 3.54 2.09 -6.35
C PRO A 355 2.60 1.55 -5.29
N ILE A 356 2.98 1.71 -4.03
CA ILE A 356 2.06 1.49 -2.93
C ILE A 356 1.14 2.69 -2.85
N GLU A 357 -0.10 2.50 -3.29
CA GLU A 357 -1.10 3.56 -3.35
C GLU A 357 -1.73 3.81 -1.99
N ASN A 358 -1.79 2.79 -1.15
CA ASN A 358 -2.40 2.89 0.17
C ASN A 358 -1.78 1.94 1.19
N LEU A 359 -1.81 2.37 2.45
CA LEU A 359 -1.36 1.59 3.60
C LEU A 359 -2.32 1.77 4.76
N ALA A 360 -2.65 0.66 5.41
CA ALA A 360 -3.39 0.67 6.66
C ALA A 360 -2.68 -0.18 7.70
N CYS A 361 -2.58 0.36 8.91
CA CYS A 361 -2.02 -0.33 10.06
C CYS A 361 -3.19 -0.72 10.96
N GLY A 362 -3.30 -2.01 11.27
CA GLY A 362 -4.28 -2.57 12.18
C GLY A 362 -3.74 -2.80 13.58
N ALA A 363 -4.56 -3.39 14.45
CA ALA A 363 -4.10 -3.87 15.75
C ALA A 363 -3.13 -5.05 15.59
N GLU A 364 -2.45 -5.41 16.68
CA GLU A 364 -1.54 -6.56 16.76
C GLU A 364 -0.43 -6.60 15.69
N GLY A 365 -0.10 -5.46 15.10
CA GLY A 365 0.92 -5.35 14.07
C GLY A 365 0.54 -6.01 12.74
N TYR A 366 -0.74 -6.02 12.36
CA TYR A 366 -1.15 -6.30 10.99
C TYR A 366 -1.06 -5.05 10.12
N VAL A 367 -0.70 -5.22 8.85
CA VAL A 367 -0.69 -4.15 7.85
C VAL A 367 -1.32 -4.64 6.57
N VAL A 368 -2.11 -3.78 5.93
CA VAL A 368 -2.54 -3.97 4.55
C VAL A 368 -1.83 -2.95 3.69
N SER A 369 -1.23 -3.42 2.61
CA SER A 369 -0.67 -2.58 1.55
C SER A 369 -1.41 -2.85 0.25
N VAL A 370 -1.63 -1.78 -0.52
CA VAL A 370 -2.38 -1.81 -1.78
C VAL A 370 -1.51 -1.27 -2.90
N SER A 371 -1.49 -2.02 -4.00
CA SER A 371 -0.94 -1.59 -5.27
C SER A 371 -1.80 -2.18 -6.40
N TRP A 372 -1.40 -1.95 -7.65
CA TRP A 372 -2.10 -2.45 -8.83
C TRP A 372 -2.05 -3.98 -8.96
N ASP A 373 -1.05 -4.65 -8.36
CA ASP A 373 -0.98 -6.12 -8.26
C ASP A 373 -1.86 -6.69 -7.13
N GLY A 374 -2.69 -5.84 -6.50
CA GLY A 374 -3.67 -6.19 -5.47
C GLY A 374 -3.28 -5.75 -4.06
N ALA A 375 -4.06 -6.22 -3.08
CA ALA A 375 -3.80 -5.97 -1.67
C ALA A 375 -3.09 -7.15 -0.99
N LYS A 376 -2.12 -6.85 -0.13
CA LYS A 376 -1.31 -7.81 0.61
C LYS A 376 -1.40 -7.54 2.11
N VAL A 377 -1.54 -8.61 2.89
CA VAL A 377 -1.61 -8.54 4.35
C VAL A 377 -0.32 -9.04 4.97
N TRP A 378 0.26 -8.23 5.86
CA TRP A 378 1.56 -8.46 6.46
C TRP A 378 1.45 -8.51 7.98
N LYS A 379 2.30 -9.33 8.61
CA LYS A 379 2.55 -9.27 10.06
C LYS A 379 3.87 -8.55 10.33
N LEU A 380 3.81 -7.39 10.96
CA LEU A 380 4.98 -6.55 11.29
C LEU A 380 6.04 -7.28 12.09
N SER A 381 5.66 -8.20 12.98
CA SER A 381 6.62 -8.98 13.79
C SER A 381 7.43 -9.99 12.96
N LYS A 382 7.02 -10.27 11.72
CA LYS A 382 7.71 -11.18 10.80
C LYS A 382 8.52 -10.43 9.73
N LEU A 383 8.36 -9.10 9.61
CA LEU A 383 9.19 -8.29 8.72
C LEU A 383 10.65 -8.36 9.19
N ARG A 384 11.57 -8.62 8.26
CA ARG A 384 12.98 -8.86 8.57
C ARG A 384 13.84 -7.61 8.41
N ALA A 385 14.90 -7.55 9.21
CA ALA A 385 15.87 -6.48 9.16
C ALA A 385 16.62 -6.43 7.82
N PRO A 386 16.95 -5.22 7.32
CA PRO A 386 17.69 -5.07 6.07
C PRO A 386 19.04 -5.82 6.13
N GLY A 387 19.33 -6.67 5.13
CA GLY A 387 20.63 -7.31 4.99
C GLY A 387 20.93 -8.38 6.05
N SER A 388 19.89 -9.08 6.50
CA SER A 388 19.99 -10.16 7.50
C SER A 388 21.02 -11.23 7.12
N ALA A 389 21.59 -11.92 8.13
CA ALA A 389 22.61 -12.96 7.90
C ALA A 389 22.10 -14.09 6.98
N GLU A 390 20.80 -14.38 6.98
CA GLU A 390 20.18 -15.35 6.06
C GLU A 390 20.05 -14.82 4.63
N GLU A 391 19.76 -13.52 4.45
CA GLU A 391 19.74 -12.87 3.13
C GLU A 391 21.14 -12.88 2.50
N ARG A 392 22.17 -12.57 3.31
CA ARG A 392 23.58 -12.69 2.90
C ARG A 392 24.00 -14.15 2.69
N ALA A 393 23.51 -15.09 3.50
CA ALA A 393 23.80 -16.51 3.35
C ALA A 393 23.14 -17.10 2.09
N ARG A 394 21.94 -16.64 1.73
CA ARG A 394 21.30 -16.99 0.44
C ARG A 394 22.08 -16.40 -0.72
N GLN A 395 22.46 -15.13 -0.68
CA GLN A 395 23.31 -14.53 -1.73
C GLN A 395 24.66 -15.25 -1.88
N ARG A 396 25.27 -15.73 -0.78
CA ARG A 396 26.54 -16.45 -0.79
C ARG A 396 26.44 -17.92 -1.19
N LYS A 397 25.30 -18.59 -0.95
CA LYS A 397 25.11 -20.00 -1.34
C LYS A 397 25.00 -20.21 -2.85
N PHE A 398 24.71 -19.14 -3.60
CA PHE A 398 24.53 -19.17 -5.05
C PHE A 398 25.60 -18.39 -5.82
N SER A 399 26.57 -17.79 -5.12
CA SER A 399 27.80 -17.23 -5.72
C SER A 399 28.96 -18.25 -5.79
N ARG A 400 28.69 -19.51 -5.45
CA ARG A 400 29.55 -20.69 -5.62
C ARG A 400 28.75 -21.72 -6.38
#